data_AF-A0A6I6JP19-F1
#
_entry.id   AF-A0A6I6JP19-F1
#
_cell.length_a   1.000
_cell.length_b   1.000
_cell.length_c   1.000
_cell.angle_alpha   90.00
_cell.angle_beta   90.00
_cell.angle_gamma   90.00
#
_symmetry.space_group_name_H-M   'P 1'
#
loop_
_entity.id
_entity.type
_entity.pdbx_description
1 polymer ?
#
loop_
_entity_poly.entity_id
_entity_poly.type
_entity_poly.pdbx_seq_one_letter_code
_entity_poly.pdbx_strand_id
1 'polypeptide(L)'
;MIFNIFKKDRRNNQSIAIRLTEILNQQPNNLHLMFYIKDQILFQVMPAKNFQNKGLKILDPNDFVAIHFFNKNKTLTFDKLEKFKNSDFEKEYHFYEEPKGNFNYLKIIGQEPSEIEKEVFRNFKEIYELDDLSEISIEYADY
;
A
#
# COMPACT_ATOMS: atom_id res chain seq x y z
N MET A 1 -14.15 -12.20 -20.10
CA MET A 1 -14.63 -12.90 -18.88
C MET A 1 -14.39 -11.92 -17.74
N ILE A 2 -15.44 -11.34 -17.16
CA ILE A 2 -15.32 -10.31 -16.12
C ILE A 2 -15.10 -11.04 -14.80
N PHE A 3 -13.88 -11.03 -14.29
CA PHE A 3 -13.61 -11.53 -12.95
C PHE A 3 -14.20 -10.53 -11.95
N ASN A 4 -15.18 -10.98 -11.18
CA ASN A 4 -15.68 -10.26 -10.01
C ASN A 4 -14.60 -10.26 -8.90
N ILE A 5 -13.54 -9.46 -9.07
CA ILE A 5 -12.52 -9.22 -8.03
C ILE A 5 -12.96 -8.08 -7.09
N PHE A 6 -14.06 -7.38 -7.40
CA PHE A 6 -14.66 -6.35 -6.55
C PHE A 6 -15.45 -6.90 -5.35
N LYS A 7 -14.86 -7.79 -4.55
CA LYS A 7 -15.37 -8.08 -3.22
C LYS A 7 -14.50 -7.34 -2.21
N LYS A 8 -15.01 -6.21 -1.72
CA LYS A 8 -14.61 -5.63 -0.44
C LYS A 8 -14.88 -6.71 0.62
N ASP A 9 -13.89 -7.54 0.90
CA ASP A 9 -14.06 -8.59 1.91
C ASP A 9 -13.98 -7.91 3.28
N ARG A 10 -15.10 -7.92 4.00
CA ARG A 10 -15.25 -7.21 5.28
C ARG A 10 -14.62 -7.99 6.44
N ARG A 11 -14.00 -9.15 6.21
CA ARG A 11 -13.47 -10.02 7.27
C ARG A 11 -12.06 -10.51 6.92
N ASN A 12 -11.05 -9.95 7.58
CA ASN A 12 -9.63 -10.33 7.53
C ASN A 12 -9.34 -11.71 8.17
N ASN A 13 -10.13 -12.74 7.88
CA ASN A 13 -9.89 -14.07 8.48
C ASN A 13 -8.80 -14.86 7.75
N GLN A 14 -8.42 -14.45 6.55
CA GLN A 14 -7.30 -15.03 5.80
C GLN A 14 -6.10 -14.09 5.83
N SER A 15 -4.91 -14.68 5.99
CA SER A 15 -3.64 -13.97 5.87
C SER A 15 -3.52 -13.32 4.48
N ILE A 16 -2.99 -12.09 4.47
CA ILE A 16 -2.68 -11.31 3.26
C ILE A 16 -1.72 -12.11 2.38
N ALA A 17 -0.71 -12.75 2.97
CA ALA A 17 0.28 -13.54 2.24
C ALA A 17 -0.37 -14.72 1.50
N ILE A 18 -1.29 -15.45 2.16
CA ILE A 18 -2.03 -16.55 1.53
C ILE A 18 -2.86 -16.02 0.36
N ARG A 19 -3.64 -14.97 0.61
CA ARG A 19 -4.52 -14.40 -0.42
C ARG A 19 -3.74 -13.83 -1.60
N LEU A 20 -2.63 -13.16 -1.32
CA LEU A 20 -1.75 -12.59 -2.33
C LEU A 20 -1.10 -13.70 -3.17
N THR A 21 -0.64 -14.78 -2.54
CA THR A 21 -0.13 -15.96 -3.25
C THR A 21 -1.17 -16.54 -4.21
N GLU A 22 -2.42 -16.72 -3.77
CA GLU A 22 -3.51 -17.21 -4.60
C GLU A 22 -3.77 -16.33 -5.83
N ILE A 23 -3.73 -15.00 -5.66
CA ILE A 23 -3.96 -14.04 -6.73
C ILE A 23 -2.77 -14.03 -7.70
N LEU A 24 -1.54 -13.99 -7.19
CA LEU A 24 -0.33 -13.98 -8.03
C LEU A 24 -0.21 -15.23 -8.89
N ASN A 25 -0.66 -16.39 -8.40
CA ASN A 25 -0.74 -17.63 -9.19
C ASN A 25 -1.68 -17.53 -10.39
N GLN A 26 -2.60 -16.56 -10.41
CA GLN A 26 -3.48 -16.26 -11.55
C GLN A 26 -2.84 -15.32 -12.57
N GLN A 27 -1.60 -14.87 -12.33
CA GLN A 27 -0.84 -13.98 -13.20
C GLN A 27 -1.57 -12.65 -13.51
N PRO A 28 -1.91 -11.86 -12.47
CA PRO A 28 -2.60 -10.58 -12.65
C PRO A 28 -1.72 -9.61 -13.44
N ASN A 29 -2.35 -8.75 -14.23
CA ASN A 29 -1.61 -7.81 -15.07
C ASN A 29 -1.04 -6.63 -14.25
N ASN A 30 -1.85 -6.06 -13.37
CA ASN A 30 -1.53 -4.90 -12.55
C ASN A 30 -2.30 -4.97 -11.23
N LEU A 31 -1.84 -5.83 -10.33
CA LEU A 31 -2.48 -6.06 -9.04
C LEU A 31 -2.27 -4.89 -8.08
N HIS A 32 -3.36 -4.32 -7.59
CA HIS A 32 -3.37 -3.26 -6.58
C HIS A 32 -4.02 -3.80 -5.31
N LEU A 33 -3.37 -3.57 -4.18
CA LEU A 33 -3.89 -3.80 -2.85
C LEU A 33 -4.17 -2.44 -2.23
N MET A 34 -5.40 -2.20 -1.79
CA MET A 34 -5.81 -0.94 -1.17
C MET A 34 -6.21 -1.20 0.27
N PHE A 35 -5.57 -0.49 1.20
CA PHE A 35 -5.82 -0.64 2.63
C PHE A 35 -6.66 0.54 3.13
N TYR A 36 -7.78 0.23 3.76
CA TYR A 36 -8.75 1.21 4.21
C TYR A 36 -9.04 1.09 5.69
N ILE A 37 -9.29 2.22 6.33
CA ILE A 37 -10.03 2.29 7.59
C ILE A 37 -11.29 3.12 7.37
N LYS A 38 -12.45 2.53 7.69
CA LYS A 38 -13.77 3.09 7.35
C LYS A 38 -13.88 3.41 5.84
N ASP A 39 -13.86 4.68 5.48
CA ASP A 39 -13.92 5.18 4.09
C ASP A 39 -12.66 5.98 3.68
N GLN A 40 -11.57 5.81 4.44
CA GLN A 40 -10.29 6.47 4.17
C GLN A 40 -9.26 5.43 3.72
N ILE A 41 -8.67 5.66 2.54
CA ILE A 41 -7.47 4.95 2.10
C ILE A 41 -6.33 5.36 3.04
N LEU A 42 -5.66 4.36 3.62
CA LEU A 42 -4.43 4.54 4.38
C LEU A 42 -3.24 4.57 3.40
N PHE A 43 -3.01 3.44 2.73
CA PHE A 43 -1.95 3.26 1.76
C PHE A 43 -2.34 2.19 0.74
N GLN A 44 -1.54 2.08 -0.31
CA GLN A 44 -1.72 1.09 -1.37
C GLN A 44 -0.43 0.32 -1.60
N VAL A 45 -0.55 -0.90 -2.10
CA VAL A 45 0.57 -1.72 -2.57
C VAL A 45 0.31 -2.10 -4.02
N MET A 46 1.22 -1.77 -4.93
CA MET A 46 1.05 -2.04 -6.37
C MET A 46 2.42 -2.20 -7.07
N PRO A 47 2.47 -2.76 -8.31
CA PRO A 47 3.70 -2.97 -9.04
C PRO A 47 4.55 -1.72 -9.23
N ALA A 48 5.87 -1.86 -9.03
CA ALA A 48 6.86 -0.82 -9.17
C ALA A 48 6.88 -0.23 -10.58
N LYS A 49 6.63 -1.05 -11.62
CA LYS A 49 6.56 -0.62 -13.02
C LYS A 49 5.64 0.60 -13.25
N ASN A 50 4.62 0.81 -12.40
CA ASN A 50 3.72 1.97 -12.49
C ASN A 50 4.44 3.32 -12.24
N PHE A 51 5.63 3.30 -11.63
CA PHE A 51 6.42 4.47 -11.25
C PHE A 51 7.69 4.66 -12.08
N GLN A 52 8.00 3.73 -13.00
CA GLN A 52 9.22 3.80 -13.82
C GLN A 52 9.25 5.08 -14.67
N ASN A 53 8.12 5.39 -15.33
CA ASN A 53 7.96 6.60 -16.15
C ASN A 53 7.93 7.90 -15.34
N LYS A 54 8.02 7.79 -14.02
CA LYS A 54 7.92 8.88 -13.06
C LYS A 54 9.23 9.08 -12.28
N GLY A 55 10.29 8.39 -12.70
CA GLY A 55 11.66 8.59 -12.19
C GLY A 55 12.05 7.68 -11.04
N LEU A 56 11.20 6.74 -10.60
CA LEU A 56 11.59 5.73 -9.63
C LEU A 56 12.63 4.80 -10.25
N LYS A 57 13.81 4.69 -9.61
CA LYS A 57 14.82 3.71 -10.00
C LYS A 57 14.41 2.35 -9.45
N ILE A 58 14.01 1.47 -10.35
CA ILE A 58 13.51 0.13 -10.01
C ILE A 58 14.58 -0.88 -10.41
N LEU A 59 14.92 -1.80 -9.50
CA LEU A 59 15.85 -2.89 -9.77
C LEU A 59 15.13 -4.06 -10.45
N ASP A 60 13.93 -4.42 -9.97
CA ASP A 60 13.04 -5.41 -10.59
C ASP A 60 11.65 -4.82 -10.86
N PRO A 61 11.17 -4.77 -12.12
CA PRO A 61 9.85 -4.22 -12.45
C PRO A 61 8.67 -4.98 -11.84
N ASN A 62 8.89 -6.20 -11.35
CA ASN A 62 7.89 -7.03 -10.68
C ASN A 62 7.82 -6.77 -9.17
N ASP A 63 8.75 -5.98 -8.61
CA ASP A 63 8.67 -5.57 -7.22
C ASP A 63 7.35 -4.82 -6.96
N PHE A 64 6.84 -4.92 -5.73
CA PHE A 64 5.76 -4.08 -5.27
C PHE A 64 6.30 -2.83 -4.56
N VAL A 65 5.48 -1.79 -4.60
CA VAL A 65 5.71 -0.51 -3.94
C VAL A 65 4.57 -0.23 -2.99
N ALA A 66 4.88 0.08 -1.73
CA ALA A 66 3.94 0.67 -0.79
C ALA A 66 3.88 2.19 -1.01
N ILE A 67 2.67 2.73 -1.12
CA ILE A 67 2.41 4.14 -1.41
C ILE A 67 1.50 4.70 -0.34
N HIS A 68 2.00 5.70 0.38
CA HIS A 68 1.28 6.39 1.43
C HIS A 68 0.74 7.72 0.92
N PHE A 69 -0.53 7.99 1.22
CA PHE A 69 -1.23 9.20 0.79
C PHE A 69 -1.60 10.03 2.03
N PHE A 70 -1.07 11.26 2.11
CA PHE A 70 -1.38 12.18 3.20
C PHE A 70 -2.14 13.38 2.67
N ASN A 71 -3.44 13.42 2.96
CA ASN A 71 -4.32 14.49 2.49
C ASN A 71 -4.56 15.51 3.60
N LYS A 72 -4.26 16.79 3.35
CA LYS A 72 -4.47 17.89 4.31
C LYS A 72 -5.91 17.97 4.87
N ASN A 73 -6.90 17.51 4.12
CA ASN A 73 -8.32 17.51 4.51
C ASN A 73 -8.75 16.25 5.29
N LYS A 74 -7.89 15.23 5.42
CA LYS A 74 -8.17 13.99 6.16
C LYS A 74 -7.25 13.90 7.37
N THR A 75 -7.79 14.29 8.54
CA THR A 75 -7.08 14.41 9.82
C THR A 75 -6.22 13.18 10.14
N LEU A 76 -6.81 11.98 10.10
CA LEU A 76 -6.08 10.75 10.46
C LEU A 76 -4.83 10.52 9.62
N THR A 77 -4.90 10.75 8.30
CA THR A 77 -3.72 10.58 7.44
C THR A 77 -2.74 11.73 7.62
N PHE A 78 -3.22 12.97 7.65
CA PHE A 78 -2.36 14.14 7.72
C PHE A 78 -1.54 14.21 9.01
N ASP A 79 -2.12 13.84 10.15
CA ASP A 79 -1.43 13.84 11.44
C ASP A 79 -0.24 12.86 11.47
N LYS A 80 -0.23 11.86 10.58
CA LYS A 80 0.88 10.89 10.47
C LYS A 80 1.99 11.34 9.53
N LEU A 81 1.81 12.44 8.80
CA LEU A 81 2.80 12.99 7.88
C LEU A 81 4.13 13.33 8.58
N GLU A 82 4.08 13.82 9.83
CA GLU A 82 5.29 14.20 10.59
C GLU A 82 6.27 13.03 10.76
N LYS A 83 5.80 11.77 10.71
CA LYS A 83 6.68 10.60 10.77
C LYS A 83 7.59 10.44 9.55
N PHE A 84 7.14 10.91 8.38
CA PHE A 84 7.93 10.88 7.15
C PHE A 84 9.00 11.97 7.10
N LYS A 85 8.95 12.93 8.03
CA LYS A 85 10.02 13.93 8.24
C LYS A 85 11.09 13.44 9.22
N ASN A 86 10.97 12.20 9.72
CA ASN A 86 12.03 11.57 10.50
C ASN A 86 13.11 11.02 9.54
N SER A 87 14.37 11.29 9.88
CA SER A 87 15.56 10.94 9.08
C SER A 87 15.71 9.47 8.74
N ASP A 88 15.13 8.56 9.52
CA ASP A 88 15.19 7.12 9.23
C ASP A 88 14.25 6.75 8.08
N PHE A 89 13.06 7.34 8.03
CA PHE A 89 12.09 7.10 6.95
C PHE A 89 12.49 7.81 5.65
N GLU A 90 13.13 8.98 5.73
CA GLU A 90 13.61 9.73 4.55
C GLU A 90 14.58 8.93 3.67
N LYS A 91 15.32 7.98 4.26
CA LYS A 91 16.27 7.13 3.52
C LYS A 91 15.58 6.03 2.72
N GLU A 92 14.42 5.58 3.18
CA GLU A 92 13.71 4.41 2.62
C GLU A 92 12.51 4.82 1.75
N TYR A 93 11.92 5.97 2.04
CA TYR A 93 10.75 6.47 1.35
C TYR A 93 11.12 7.61 0.41
N HIS A 94 10.70 7.50 -0.85
CA HIS A 94 10.83 8.55 -1.83
C HIS A 94 9.60 9.43 -1.82
N PHE A 95 9.82 10.75 -1.69
CA PHE A 95 8.76 11.71 -1.92
C PHE A 95 8.49 11.82 -3.42
N TYR A 96 7.27 11.47 -3.82
CA TYR A 96 6.94 11.17 -5.21
C TYR A 96 6.23 12.34 -5.90
N GLU A 97 5.26 12.96 -5.25
CA GLU A 97 4.52 14.08 -5.83
C GLU A 97 3.70 14.84 -4.78
N GLU A 98 3.56 16.17 -4.93
CA GLU A 98 2.58 17.00 -4.22
C GLU A 98 1.43 17.44 -5.16
N PRO A 99 0.43 16.60 -5.48
CA PRO A 99 -0.73 17.08 -6.20
C PRO A 99 -1.69 17.81 -5.25
N LYS A 100 -1.90 19.11 -5.48
CA LYS A 100 -2.95 19.99 -4.88
C LYS A 100 -3.40 19.62 -3.45
N GLY A 101 -2.46 19.41 -2.54
CA GLY A 101 -2.76 19.15 -1.11
C GLY A 101 -2.72 17.69 -0.65
N ASN A 102 -2.27 16.76 -1.49
CA ASN A 102 -1.89 15.40 -1.09
C ASN A 102 -0.36 15.25 -1.15
N PHE A 103 0.24 14.68 -0.12
CA PHE A 103 1.65 14.29 -0.11
C PHE A 103 1.75 12.79 -0.31
N ASN A 104 2.54 12.36 -1.29
CA ASN A 104 2.69 10.94 -1.63
C ASN A 104 4.12 10.47 -1.38
N TYR A 105 4.25 9.42 -0.59
CA TYR A 105 5.54 8.77 -0.30
C TYR A 105 5.50 7.32 -0.75
N LEU A 106 6.59 6.84 -1.34
CA LEU A 106 6.67 5.48 -1.85
C LEU A 106 7.89 4.74 -1.32
N LYS A 107 7.76 3.43 -1.11
CA LYS A 107 8.83 2.53 -0.72
C LYS A 107 8.72 1.21 -1.48
N ILE A 108 9.82 0.74 -2.04
CA ILE A 108 9.90 -0.59 -2.65
C ILE A 108 9.90 -1.64 -1.53
N ILE A 109 9.01 -2.62 -1.61
CA ILE A 109 8.83 -3.67 -0.59
C ILE A 109 9.08 -5.09 -1.12
N GLY A 110 9.48 -5.23 -2.39
CA GLY A 110 9.78 -6.51 -3.02
C GLY A 110 8.54 -7.26 -3.51
N GLN A 111 8.71 -8.54 -3.82
CA GLN A 111 7.66 -9.38 -4.44
C GLN A 111 7.13 -10.51 -3.56
N GLU A 112 7.85 -10.85 -2.49
CA GLU A 112 7.57 -12.02 -1.66
C GLU A 112 6.31 -11.78 -0.80
N PRO A 113 5.22 -12.57 -0.93
CA PRO A 113 3.96 -12.29 -0.24
C PRO A 113 4.07 -12.24 1.28
N SER A 114 4.93 -13.08 1.86
CA SER A 114 5.17 -13.10 3.30
C SER A 114 5.87 -11.84 3.81
N GLU A 115 6.82 -11.30 3.03
CA GLU A 115 7.49 -10.03 3.35
C GLU A 115 6.55 -8.84 3.12
N ILE A 116 5.76 -8.86 2.04
CA ILE A 116 4.73 -7.83 1.79
C ILE A 116 3.73 -7.77 2.95
N GLU A 117 3.27 -8.91 3.45
CA GLU A 117 2.38 -8.96 4.61
C GLU A 117 3.03 -8.36 5.87
N LYS A 118 4.29 -8.71 6.16
CA LYS A 118 5.03 -8.11 7.28
C LYS A 118 5.12 -6.60 7.15
N GLU A 119 5.39 -6.11 5.94
CA GLU A 119 5.46 -4.68 5.66
C GLU A 119 4.12 -3.97 5.85
N VAL A 120 3.03 -4.59 5.42
CA VAL A 120 1.68 -4.08 5.64
C VAL A 120 1.37 -3.94 7.13
N PHE A 121 1.67 -4.97 7.93
CA PHE A 121 1.45 -4.91 9.39
C PHE A 121 2.38 -3.90 10.08
N ARG A 122 3.64 -3.81 9.63
CA ARG A 122 4.57 -2.79 10.10
C ARG A 122 4.03 -1.39 9.83
N ASN A 123 3.51 -1.14 8.64
CA ASN A 123 2.91 0.14 8.29
C ASN A 123 1.71 0.48 9.18
N PHE A 124 0.80 -0.47 9.44
CA PHE A 124 -0.30 -0.23 10.37
C PHE A 124 0.17 0.20 11.75
N LYS A 125 1.16 -0.51 12.31
CA LYS A 125 1.66 -0.25 13.66
C LYS A 125 2.53 0.99 13.74
N GLU A 126 3.54 1.10 12.88
CA GLU A 126 4.61 2.08 13.01
C GLU A 126 4.28 3.41 12.33
N ILE A 127 3.49 3.40 11.25
CA ILE A 127 3.11 4.64 10.54
C ILE A 127 1.77 5.13 11.08
N TYR A 128 0.75 4.28 11.05
CA TYR A 128 -0.61 4.67 11.41
C TYR A 128 -0.95 4.51 12.90
N GLU A 129 -0.10 3.86 13.70
CA GLU A 129 -0.30 3.64 15.14
C GLU A 129 -1.63 2.96 15.44
N LEU A 130 -1.96 1.96 14.62
CA LEU A 130 -3.18 1.18 14.75
C LEU A 130 -2.89 -0.12 15.51
N ASP A 131 -3.39 -0.19 16.75
CA ASP A 131 -3.31 -1.40 17.57
C ASP A 131 -4.49 -2.35 17.31
N ASP A 132 -5.67 -1.80 16.99
CA ASP A 132 -6.85 -2.56 16.58
C ASP A 132 -7.04 -2.48 15.06
N LEU A 133 -6.96 -3.65 14.41
CA LEU A 133 -7.12 -3.80 12.96
C LEU A 133 -8.52 -4.29 12.57
N SER A 134 -9.47 -4.36 13.50
CA SER A 134 -10.83 -4.86 13.27
C SER A 134 -11.61 -4.05 12.24
N GLU A 135 -11.33 -2.75 12.12
CA GLU A 135 -11.94 -1.84 11.15
C GLU A 135 -11.18 -1.77 9.81
N ILE A 136 -10.05 -2.49 9.68
CA ILE A 136 -9.26 -2.48 8.45
C ILE A 136 -9.92 -3.37 7.41
N SER A 137 -10.10 -2.82 6.21
CA SER A 137 -10.50 -3.58 5.04
C SER A 137 -9.44 -3.51 3.95
N ILE A 138 -9.31 -4.60 3.21
CA ILE A 138 -8.34 -4.77 2.14
C ILE A 138 -9.13 -5.02 0.86
N GLU A 139 -8.83 -4.27 -0.18
CA GLU A 139 -9.33 -4.52 -1.52
C GLU A 139 -8.19 -4.97 -2.42
N TYR A 140 -8.46 -5.98 -3.23
CA TYR A 140 -7.55 -6.46 -4.26
C TYR A 140 -8.21 -6.15 -5.60
N ALA A 141 -7.52 -5.43 -6.49
CA ALA A 141 -8.02 -5.06 -7.81
C ALA A 141 -6.94 -5.31 -8.86
N ASP A 142 -7.33 -5.83 -10.02
CA ASP A 142 -6.43 -5.99 -11.17
C ASP A 142 -6.86 -5.01 -12.27
N TYR A 143 -5.95 -4.13 -12.69
CA TYR A 143 -6.23 -3.02 -13.63
C TYR A 143 -5.65 -3.23 -15.04
#